data_AF-A0A350BYP5-F1
#
_entry.id   AF-A0A350BYP5-F1
#
_cell.length_a   1.000
_cell.length_b   1.000
_cell.length_c   1.000
_cell.angle_alpha   90.00
_cell.angle_beta   90.00
_cell.angle_gamma   90.00
#
_symmetry.space_group_name_H-M   'P 1'
#
loop_
_entity.id
_entity.type
_entity.pdbx_description
1 polymer ?
#
loop_
_entity_poly.entity_id
_entity_poly.type
_entity_poly.pdbx_seq_one_letter_code
_entity_poly.pdbx_strand_id
1 'polypeptide(L)' 'LTNFKTIQSRIKRMKDIETMAEDGTFEVLPKKEVLQLKKELEKLQKNLGGIRDMKKLPDAIFIVDPKKERICVQEAHTL' A
#
# COMPACT_ATOMS: atom_id res chain seq x y z
N LEU A 1 -9.44 7.10 -3.68
CA LEU A 1 -8.92 7.14 -5.08
C LEU A 1 -8.35 8.50 -5.46
N THR A 2 -8.94 9.59 -4.97
CA THR A 2 -8.51 10.97 -5.21
C THR A 2 -7.04 11.25 -4.89
N ASN A 3 -6.42 10.47 -4.00
CA ASN A 3 -4.99 10.58 -3.68
C ASN A 3 -4.12 9.42 -4.23
N PHE A 4 -4.36 8.99 -5.47
CA PHE A 4 -3.61 7.90 -6.11
C PHE A 4 -2.09 8.14 -6.14
N LYS A 5 -1.64 9.38 -6.35
CA LYS A 5 -0.21 9.74 -6.38
C LYS A 5 0.49 9.41 -5.05
N THR A 6 -0.16 9.66 -3.91
CA THR A 6 0.41 9.34 -2.59
C THR A 6 0.33 7.84 -2.31
N ILE A 7 -0.72 7.16 -2.76
CA ILE A 7 -0.82 5.70 -2.64
C ILE A 7 0.31 5.03 -3.45
N GLN A 8 0.60 5.53 -4.65
CA GLN A 8 1.68 5.02 -5.49
C GLN A 8 3.06 5.17 -4.84
N SER A 9 3.34 6.31 -4.19
CA SER A 9 4.59 6.48 -3.45
C SER A 9 4.69 5.54 -2.26
N ARG A 10 3.59 5.22 -1.59
CA ARG A 10 3.55 4.20 -0.52
C ARG A 10 3.75 2.78 -1.04
N ILE A 11 3.19 2.43 -2.19
CA ILE A 11 3.44 1.14 -2.84
C ILE A 11 4.92 1.02 -3.24
N LYS A 12 5.52 2.09 -3.77
CA LYS A 12 6.96 2.12 -4.06
C LYS A 12 7.77 1.88 -2.78
N ARG A 13 7.46 2.60 -1.70
CA ARG A 13 8.12 2.42 -0.39
C ARG A 13 8.00 0.98 0.12
N MET A 14 6.84 0.34 -0.05
CA MET A 14 6.65 -1.06 0.31
C MET A 14 7.61 -1.97 -0.46
N LYS A 15 7.71 -1.80 -1.79
CA LYS A 15 8.64 -2.57 -2.62
C LYS A 15 10.10 -2.31 -2.25
N ASP A 16 10.47 -1.07 -1.98
CA ASP A 16 11.84 -0.72 -1.56
C ASP A 16 12.22 -1.48 -0.27
N ILE A 17 11.28 -1.60 0.70
CA ILE A 17 11.52 -2.35 1.95
C ILE A 17 11.58 -3.88 1.68
N GLU A 18 10.77 -4.42 0.75
CA GLU A 18 10.88 -5.82 0.31
C GLU A 18 12.26 -6.11 -0.30
N THR A 19 12.74 -5.24 -1.20
CA THR A 19 14.06 -5.39 -1.82
C THR A 19 15.19 -5.26 -0.80
N MET A 20 15.09 -4.33 0.16
CA MET A 20 16.06 -4.23 1.27
C MET A 20 16.09 -5.48 2.15
N ALA A 21 14.96 -6.18 2.29
CA ALA A 21 14.89 -7.44 3.02
C ALA A 21 15.52 -8.60 2.22
N GLU A 22 15.35 -8.63 0.90
CA GLU A 22 15.91 -9.64 -0.01
C GLU A 22 17.43 -9.46 -0.20
N ASP A 23 17.91 -8.22 -0.33
CA ASP A 23 19.34 -7.90 -0.53
C ASP A 23 20.19 -8.09 0.74
N GLY A 24 19.61 -8.54 1.86
CA GLY A 24 20.32 -8.76 3.12
C GLY A 24 20.69 -7.47 3.87
N THR A 25 20.18 -6.32 3.45
CA THR A 25 20.45 -5.02 4.12
C THR A 25 19.97 -5.04 5.58
N PHE A 26 18.96 -5.86 5.90
CA PHE A 26 18.47 -6.05 7.27
C PHE A 26 19.51 -6.70 8.20
N GLU A 27 20.54 -7.36 7.67
CA GLU A 27 21.59 -7.98 8.49
C GLU A 27 22.64 -6.96 8.96
N VAL A 28 22.80 -5.87 8.20
CA VAL A 28 23.75 -4.79 8.50
C VAL A 28 23.16 -3.75 9.46
N LEU A 29 21.82 -3.67 9.52
CA LEU A 29 21.10 -2.71 10.33
C LEU A 29 20.91 -3.18 11.79
N PRO A 30 20.80 -2.24 12.75
CA PRO A 30 20.46 -2.57 14.13
C PRO A 30 19.11 -3.31 14.23
N LYS A 31 19.03 -4.34 15.08
CA LYS A 31 17.81 -5.15 15.28
C LYS A 31 16.55 -4.33 15.57
N LYS A 32 16.69 -3.17 16.22
CA LYS A 32 15.59 -2.25 16.52
C LYS A 32 15.01 -1.62 15.25
N GLU A 33 15.86 -1.21 14.32
CA GLU A 33 15.44 -0.61 13.04
C GLU A 33 14.83 -1.65 12.12
N VAL A 34 15.42 -2.85 12.06
CA VAL A 34 14.85 -4.00 11.33
C VAL A 34 13.44 -4.32 11.83
N LEU A 35 13.20 -4.28 13.14
CA LEU A 35 11.87 -4.51 13.70
C LEU A 35 10.86 -3.43 13.29
N GLN A 36 11.29 -2.16 13.21
CA GLN A 36 10.44 -1.07 12.74
C GLN A 36 10.09 -1.22 11.26
N LEU A 37 11.08 -1.55 10.42
CA LEU A 37 10.88 -1.79 8.99
C LEU A 37 9.94 -2.97 8.74
N LYS A 38 10.09 -4.07 9.48
CA LYS A 38 9.15 -5.21 9.40
C LYS A 38 7.72 -4.83 9.79
N LYS A 39 7.53 -4.06 10.86
CA LYS A 39 6.21 -3.58 11.27
C LYS A 39 5.60 -2.62 10.24
N GLU A 40 6.43 -1.78 9.62
CA GLU A 40 5.98 -0.89 8.55
C GLU A 40 5.55 -1.71 7.32
N LEU A 41 6.36 -2.68 6.92
CA LEU A 41 6.06 -3.60 5.82
C LEU A 41 4.74 -4.34 6.04
N GLU A 42 4.52 -4.95 7.21
CA GLU A 42 3.26 -5.65 7.53
C GLU A 42 2.04 -4.72 7.43
N LYS A 43 2.15 -3.49 7.93
CA LYS A 43 1.07 -2.49 7.83
C LYS A 43 0.80 -2.11 6.38
N LEU A 44 1.85 -1.92 5.58
CA LEU A 44 1.72 -1.58 4.16
C LEU A 44 1.13 -2.76 3.38
N GLN A 45 1.58 -3.99 3.60
CA GLN A 45 1.02 -5.19 2.96
C GLN A 45 -0.45 -5.41 3.32
N LYS A 46 -0.83 -5.25 4.59
CA LYS A 46 -2.23 -5.41 5.02
C LYS A 46 -3.17 -4.42 4.34
N ASN A 47 -2.74 -3.17 4.18
CA ASN A 47 -3.58 -2.10 3.66
C ASN A 47 -3.52 -1.95 2.13
N LEU A 48 -2.36 -2.23 1.53
CA LEU A 48 -2.06 -1.96 0.12
C LEU A 48 -1.84 -3.24 -0.69
N GLY A 49 -1.85 -4.42 -0.08
CA GLY A 49 -1.60 -5.70 -0.75
C GLY A 49 -2.55 -5.96 -1.91
N GLY A 50 -3.83 -5.59 -1.77
CA GLY A 50 -4.84 -5.74 -2.83
C GLY A 50 -4.66 -4.80 -4.02
N ILE A 51 -3.86 -3.73 -3.88
CA ILE A 51 -3.60 -2.74 -4.94
C ILE A 51 -2.13 -2.71 -5.37
N ARG A 52 -1.33 -3.70 -4.95
CA ARG A 52 0.12 -3.76 -5.21
C ARG A 52 0.47 -3.73 -6.69
N ASP A 53 -0.36 -4.38 -7.52
CA ASP A 53 -0.16 -4.52 -8.96
C ASP A 53 -0.95 -3.48 -9.77
N MET A 54 -1.66 -2.58 -9.09
CA MET A 54 -2.49 -1.55 -9.71
C MET A 54 -1.61 -0.39 -10.21
N LYS A 55 -1.21 -0.46 -11.48
CA LYS A 55 -0.35 0.56 -12.12
C LYS A 55 -1.08 1.84 -12.53
N LYS A 56 -2.38 1.75 -12.76
CA LYS A 56 -3.26 2.85 -13.18
C LYS A 56 -4.56 2.78 -12.38
N LEU A 57 -5.29 3.89 -12.33
CA LEU A 57 -6.65 3.92 -11.80
C LEU A 57 -7.53 2.96 -12.61
N PRO A 58 -8.42 2.20 -11.95
CA PRO A 58 -9.32 1.29 -12.64
C PRO A 58 -10.42 2.06 -13.39
N ASP A 59 -10.80 1.59 -14.57
CA ASP A 59 -11.88 2.17 -15.37
C ASP A 59 -13.28 1.84 -14.81
N ALA A 60 -13.39 0.78 -14.00
CA ALA A 60 -14.61 0.36 -13.34
C ALA A 60 -14.32 -0.10 -11.91
N ILE A 61 -15.24 0.19 -10.99
CA ILE A 61 -15.14 -0.18 -9.57
C ILE A 61 -16.38 -0.99 -9.21
N PHE A 62 -16.17 -2.13 -8.56
CA PHE A 62 -17.25 -2.93 -7.99
C PHE A 62 -17.20 -2.83 -6.47
N ILE A 63 -18.27 -2.32 -5.85
CA ILE A 63 -18.36 -2.11 -4.40
C ILE A 63 -19.37 -3.10 -3.83
N VAL A 64 -18.94 -3.88 -2.84
CA VAL A 64 -19.83 -4.75 -2.06
C VAL A 64 -20.28 -3.99 -0.81
N ASP A 65 -21.59 -3.85 -0.62
CA ASP A 65 -22.23 -3.09 0.46
C ASP A 65 -21.88 -1.56 0.48
N PRO A 66 -22.55 -0.74 -0.37
CA PRO A 66 -22.31 0.70 -0.42
C PRO A 66 -22.70 1.44 0.88
N LYS A 67 -23.47 0.82 1.78
CA LYS A 67 -23.89 1.46 3.03
C LYS A 67 -22.75 1.53 4.05
N LYS A 68 -21.89 0.50 4.07
CA LYS A 68 -20.65 0.48 4.87
C LYS A 68 -19.52 1.23 4.16
N GLU A 69 -19.41 1.08 2.84
CA GLU A 69 -18.32 1.64 2.03
C GLU A 69 -18.64 3.02 1.44
N ARG A 70 -19.24 3.92 2.22
CA ARG A 70 -19.66 5.25 1.74
C ARG A 70 -18.51 6.11 1.22
N ILE A 71 -17.33 5.97 1.82
CA ILE A 71 -16.12 6.70 1.40
C ILE A 71 -15.73 6.27 0.00
N CYS A 72 -15.73 4.97 -0.30
CA CYS A 72 -15.44 4.44 -1.63
C CYS A 72 -16.42 4.98 -2.69
N VAL A 73 -17.71 5.06 -2.36
CA VAL A 73 -18.73 5.63 -3.27
C VAL A 73 -18.49 7.11 -3.53
N GLN A 74 -18.18 7.90 -2.50
CA GLN A 74 -17.87 9.33 -2.66
C GLN A 74 -16.60 9.55 -3.49
N GLU A 75 -15.56 8.76 -3.24
CA GLU A 75 -14.32 8.84 -4.01
C GLU A 75 -14.53 8.43 -5.47
N ALA A 76 -15.40 7.46 -5.75
CA ALA A 76 -15.75 7.04 -7.11
C ALA A 76 -16.52 8.13 -7.88
N HIS A 77 -17.36 8.92 -7.21
CA HIS A 77 -18.11 10.03 -7.82
C HIS A 77 -17.27 11.31 -8.00
N THR A 78 -16.15 11.43 -7.28
CA THR A 78 -15.28 12.63 -7.33
C THR A 78 -14.20 12.52 -8.42
N LEU A 79 -14.06 11.35 -9.04
CA LEU A 79 -13.19 11.08 -10.19
C LEU A 79 -13.85 11.52 -11.50
#